data_AF-P43128-F1
#
_entry.id   AF-P43128-F1
#
_cell.length_a   1.000
_cell.length_b   1.000
_cell.length_c   1.000
_cell.angle_alpha   90.00
_cell.angle_beta   90.00
_cell.angle_gamma   90.00
#
_symmetry.space_group_name_H-M   'P 1'
#
loop_
_entity.id
_entity.type
_entity.pdbx_description
1 polymer ?
#
loop_
_entity_poly.entity_id
_entity_poly.type
_entity_poly.pdbx_seq_one_letter_code
_entity_poly.pdbx_strand_id
1 'polypeptide(L)'
;GEKDKRPFSIASSPCRHEGELELHIGAAEQNAYALEVVEAMKAALEQDGEITIDAPHGDAWVQEESERPLLLIAGGTGFSYVRSILDHCVAQELKNDIHLYWGGRDECQLYAKSELEEIAAKHNNVHFVPVVEEAPSEWAGKTGNVLQAVEQDFDSLAEFDIYI
;
A
#
# COMPACT_ATOMS: atom_id res chain seq x y z
N GLY A 1 -6.52 22.70 15.90
CA GLY A 1 -6.38 23.82 14.92
C GLY A 1 -5.58 23.34 13.72
N GLU A 2 -5.50 24.03 12.58
CA GLU A 2 -4.89 23.51 11.32
C GLU A 2 -3.54 22.76 11.47
N LYS A 3 -2.71 23.12 12.46
CA LYS A 3 -1.46 22.41 12.83
C LYS A 3 -1.66 21.01 13.43
N ASP A 4 -2.90 20.57 13.60
CA ASP A 4 -3.28 19.31 14.25
C ASP A 4 -3.77 18.26 13.25
N LYS A 5 -3.79 18.58 11.95
CA LYS A 5 -4.09 17.60 10.91
C LYS A 5 -2.87 16.70 10.70
N ARG A 6 -3.10 15.40 10.47
CA ARG A 6 -2.07 14.41 10.14
C ARG A 6 -2.44 13.75 8.81
N PRO A 7 -1.53 13.74 7.81
CA PRO A 7 -1.82 13.13 6.52
C PRO A 7 -1.72 11.61 6.61
N PHE A 8 -2.70 10.92 6.03
CA PHE A 8 -2.66 9.48 5.77
C PHE A 8 -3.18 9.21 4.36
N SER A 9 -2.48 8.35 3.64
CA SER A 9 -2.94 7.89 2.33
C SER A 9 -4.12 6.94 2.49
N ILE A 10 -5.11 7.08 1.60
CA ILE A 10 -6.28 6.20 1.53
C ILE A 10 -5.84 4.85 0.92
N ALA A 11 -6.20 3.74 1.58
CA ALA A 11 -5.98 2.38 1.10
C ALA A 11 -7.15 1.82 0.28
N SER A 12 -8.38 2.30 0.52
CA SER A 12 -9.51 1.88 -0.28
C SER A 12 -9.44 2.44 -1.70
N SER A 13 -9.87 1.64 -2.67
CA SER A 13 -10.12 2.11 -4.04
C SER A 13 -11.47 2.83 -4.12
N PRO A 14 -11.61 3.86 -4.98
CA PRO A 14 -12.91 4.46 -5.29
C PRO A 14 -13.96 3.46 -5.78
N CYS A 15 -13.54 2.29 -6.26
CA CYS A 15 -14.41 1.21 -6.71
C CYS A 15 -15.04 0.41 -5.56
N ARG A 16 -14.61 0.59 -4.31
CA ARG A 16 -15.29 -0.05 -3.17
C ARG A 16 -16.64 0.64 -2.93
N HIS A 17 -17.72 -0.12 -3.13
CA HIS A 17 -19.07 0.41 -3.33
C HIS A 17 -19.79 0.93 -2.07
N GLU A 18 -19.20 0.80 -0.89
CA GLU A 18 -19.85 1.18 0.38
C GLU A 18 -19.44 2.57 0.88
N GLY A 19 -18.58 3.29 0.15
CA GLY A 19 -18.16 4.65 0.52
C GLY A 19 -17.20 4.68 1.72
N GLU A 20 -16.62 3.54 2.07
CA GLU A 20 -15.69 3.41 3.20
C GLU A 20 -14.29 3.93 2.84
N LEU A 21 -13.68 4.63 3.79
CA LEU A 21 -12.26 4.99 3.74
C LEU A 21 -11.48 4.01 4.60
N GLU A 22 -10.57 3.27 3.97
CA GLU A 22 -9.60 2.44 4.67
C GLU A 22 -8.27 3.18 4.79
N LEU A 23 -7.64 3.14 5.97
CA LEU A 23 -6.32 3.73 6.23
C LEU A 23 -5.42 2.67 6.86
N HIS A 24 -4.17 2.59 6.43
CA HIS A 24 -3.16 1.76 7.11
C HIS A 24 -2.22 2.64 7.92
N ILE A 25 -2.37 2.61 9.25
CA ILE A 25 -1.64 3.51 10.15
C ILE A 25 -0.53 2.74 10.88
N GLY A 26 0.72 3.10 10.56
CA GLY A 26 1.89 2.54 11.24
C GLY A 26 2.16 3.26 12.55
N ALA A 27 1.61 2.76 13.65
CA ALA A 27 1.88 3.27 14.99
C ALA A 27 3.10 2.56 15.63
N ALA A 28 4.30 2.81 15.08
CA ALA A 28 5.50 2.48 15.84
C ALA A 28 5.54 3.37 17.10
N GLU A 29 6.05 2.85 18.23
CA GLU A 29 6.12 3.58 19.52
C GLU A 29 6.77 4.98 19.42
N GLN A 30 7.55 5.22 18.37
CA GLN A 30 8.24 6.48 18.11
C GLN A 30 7.43 7.50 17.31
N ASN A 31 6.27 7.13 16.76
CA ASN A 31 5.38 8.03 16.01
C ASN A 31 4.17 8.42 16.86
N ALA A 32 4.38 9.35 17.80
CA ALA A 32 3.35 9.88 18.68
C ALA A 32 2.11 10.35 17.90
N TYR A 33 2.28 10.90 16.71
CA TYR A 33 1.19 11.41 15.88
C TYR A 33 0.29 10.32 15.29
N ALA A 34 0.88 9.20 14.84
CA ALA A 34 0.09 8.07 14.36
C ALA A 34 -0.77 7.48 15.47
N LEU A 35 -0.19 7.38 16.68
CA LEU A 35 -0.91 6.91 17.85
C LEU A 35 -2.04 7.87 18.25
N GLU A 36 -1.80 9.19 18.27
CA GLU A 36 -2.84 10.20 18.54
C GLU A 36 -4.05 10.07 17.61
N VAL A 37 -3.81 9.81 16.31
CA VAL A 37 -4.89 9.64 15.33
C VAL A 37 -5.67 8.34 15.59
N VAL A 38 -4.97 7.23 15.84
CA VAL A 38 -5.62 5.96 16.16
C VAL A 38 -6.46 6.08 17.44
N GLU A 39 -5.94 6.73 18.47
CA GLU A 39 -6.67 6.94 19.73
C GLU A 39 -7.88 7.88 19.55
N ALA A 40 -7.75 8.93 18.73
CA ALA A 40 -8.89 9.78 18.38
C ALA A 40 -9.98 9.00 17.63
N MET A 41 -9.61 8.15 16.66
CA MET A 41 -10.55 7.30 15.92
C MET A 41 -11.24 6.28 16.84
N LYS A 42 -10.50 5.65 17.77
CA LYS A 42 -11.08 4.75 18.77
C LYS A 42 -12.05 5.47 19.70
N ALA A 43 -11.68 6.65 20.20
CA ALA A 43 -12.54 7.43 21.08
C ALA A 43 -13.84 7.86 20.38
N ALA A 44 -13.76 8.25 19.10
CA ALA A 44 -14.95 8.54 18.30
C ALA A 44 -15.84 7.29 18.15
N LEU A 45 -15.26 6.13 17.81
CA LEU A 45 -16.00 4.88 17.68
C LEU A 45 -16.69 4.46 19.00
N GLU A 46 -15.98 4.53 20.13
CA GLU A 46 -16.52 4.17 21.45
C GLU A 46 -17.69 5.08 21.88
N GLN A 47 -17.73 6.31 21.38
CA GLN A 47 -18.73 7.31 21.73
C GLN A 47 -19.83 7.47 20.67
N ASP A 48 -19.84 6.62 19.63
CA ASP A 48 -20.72 6.77 18.45
C ASP A 48 -20.61 8.19 17.85
N GLY A 49 -19.38 8.71 17.84
CA GLY A 49 -19.03 10.06 17.40
C GLY A 49 -18.46 10.10 15.99
N GLU A 50 -18.08 11.30 15.56
CA GLU A 50 -17.58 11.57 14.22
C GLU A 50 -16.11 12.04 14.23
N ILE A 51 -15.36 11.71 13.18
CA ILE A 51 -14.04 12.27 12.89
C ILE A 51 -14.19 13.23 11.71
N THR A 52 -13.74 14.48 11.88
CA THR A 52 -13.65 15.41 10.75
C THR A 52 -12.36 15.16 9.98
N ILE A 53 -12.50 14.87 8.68
CA ILE A 53 -11.39 14.76 7.74
C ILE A 53 -11.37 15.93 6.77
N ASP A 54 -10.19 16.18 6.19
CA ASP A 54 -9.99 17.12 5.10
C ASP A 54 -9.43 16.33 3.90
N ALA A 55 -10.26 16.14 2.87
CA ALA A 55 -10.00 15.23 1.75
C ALA A 55 -10.85 15.61 0.51
N PRO A 56 -10.41 15.23 -0.72
CA PRO A 56 -9.17 14.52 -1.04
C PRO A 56 -7.96 15.47 -1.17
N HIS A 57 -6.74 14.91 -1.04
CA HIS A 57 -5.47 15.60 -1.27
C HIS A 57 -4.49 14.67 -2.00
N GLY A 58 -3.52 15.26 -2.70
CA GLY A 58 -2.42 14.56 -3.38
C GLY A 58 -2.63 14.36 -4.88
N ASP A 59 -1.52 14.25 -5.61
CA ASP A 59 -1.48 14.07 -7.06
C ASP A 59 -0.92 12.69 -7.46
N ALA A 60 -0.78 11.79 -6.50
CA ALA A 60 -0.25 10.45 -6.70
C ALA A 60 -1.43 9.52 -7.02
N TRP A 61 -1.67 9.25 -8.31
CA TRP A 61 -2.73 8.36 -8.79
C TRP A 61 -2.34 7.74 -10.14
N VAL A 62 -2.91 6.57 -10.42
CA VAL A 62 -2.54 5.78 -11.61
C VAL A 62 -2.97 6.46 -12.90
N GLN A 63 -2.05 6.55 -13.87
CA GLN A 63 -2.33 7.09 -15.20
C GLN A 63 -2.97 6.02 -16.09
N GLU A 64 -4.30 5.90 -16.04
CA GLU A 64 -5.06 4.83 -16.71
C GLU A 64 -4.90 4.77 -18.24
N GLU A 65 -4.55 5.89 -18.88
CA GLU A 65 -4.31 5.93 -20.33
C GLU A 65 -2.95 5.36 -20.75
N SER A 66 -2.04 5.15 -19.80
CA SER A 66 -0.73 4.58 -20.07
C SER A 66 -0.84 3.06 -20.27
N GLU A 67 -0.23 2.54 -21.32
CA GLU A 67 -0.13 1.09 -21.58
C GLU A 67 1.18 0.49 -21.01
N ARG A 68 1.98 1.29 -20.32
CA ARG A 68 3.28 0.88 -19.74
C ARG A 68 3.07 -0.06 -18.54
N PRO A 69 3.99 -1.02 -18.30
CA PRO A 69 3.91 -1.82 -17.09
C PRO A 69 4.02 -0.92 -15.84
N LEU A 70 3.25 -1.25 -14.81
CA LEU A 70 3.22 -0.54 -13.55
C LEU A 70 4.19 -1.20 -12.57
N LEU A 71 5.01 -0.39 -11.90
CA LEU A 71 5.86 -0.83 -10.79
C LEU A 71 5.42 -0.12 -9.52
N LEU A 72 4.77 -0.86 -8.64
CA LEU A 72 4.29 -0.41 -7.34
C LEU A 72 5.28 -0.86 -6.27
N ILE A 73 5.86 0.08 -5.53
CA ILE A 73 6.85 -0.19 -4.50
C ILE A 73 6.35 0.37 -3.18
N ALA A 74 6.33 -0.44 -2.13
CA ALA A 74 5.94 -0.01 -0.79
C ALA A 74 6.96 -0.47 0.26
N GLY A 75 7.16 0.36 1.28
CA GLY A 75 7.85 -0.01 2.52
C GLY A 75 6.94 0.20 3.73
N GLY A 76 6.80 -0.81 4.58
CA GLY A 76 5.94 -0.75 5.77
C GLY A 76 4.51 -0.31 5.42
N THR A 77 3.98 0.68 6.14
CA THR A 77 2.62 1.20 5.91
C THR A 77 2.50 2.15 4.71
N GLY A 78 3.58 2.42 3.98
CA GLY A 78 3.52 2.99 2.62
C GLY A 78 2.65 2.15 1.67
N PHE A 79 2.39 0.90 2.02
CA PHE A 79 1.44 0.01 1.35
C PHE A 79 0.03 0.59 1.21
N SER A 80 -0.42 1.49 2.09
CA SER A 80 -1.75 2.11 2.02
C SER A 80 -2.05 2.64 0.61
N TYR A 81 -1.19 3.53 0.10
CA TYR A 81 -1.35 4.13 -1.22
C TYR A 81 -1.30 3.09 -2.36
N VAL A 82 -0.35 2.17 -2.27
CA VAL A 82 -0.14 1.13 -3.27
C VAL A 82 -1.31 0.15 -3.33
N ARG A 83 -1.94 -0.17 -2.20
CA ARG A 83 -3.16 -0.99 -2.15
C ARG A 83 -4.30 -0.33 -2.89
N SER A 84 -4.49 0.99 -2.72
CA SER A 84 -5.55 1.73 -3.42
C SER A 84 -5.37 1.68 -4.95
N ILE A 85 -4.12 1.89 -5.44
CA ILE A 85 -3.81 1.75 -6.87
C ILE A 85 -4.08 0.33 -7.35
N LEU A 86 -3.57 -0.68 -6.66
CA LEU A 86 -3.74 -2.08 -7.07
C LEU A 86 -5.23 -2.44 -7.17
N ASP A 87 -5.99 -2.16 -6.12
CA ASP A 87 -7.43 -2.47 -6.06
C ASP A 87 -8.18 -1.77 -7.22
N HIS A 88 -7.81 -0.52 -7.53
CA HIS A 88 -8.39 0.20 -8.67
C HIS A 88 -8.02 -0.44 -10.02
N CYS A 89 -6.75 -0.75 -10.24
CA CYS A 89 -6.29 -1.37 -11.49
C CYS A 89 -6.98 -2.72 -11.74
N VAL A 90 -7.12 -3.52 -10.68
CA VAL A 90 -7.83 -4.81 -10.70
C VAL A 90 -9.31 -4.61 -10.99
N ALA A 91 -9.96 -3.65 -10.33
CA ALA A 91 -11.39 -3.37 -10.53
C ALA A 91 -11.71 -2.83 -11.94
N GLN A 92 -10.81 -2.05 -12.53
CA GLN A 92 -10.92 -1.57 -13.92
C GLN A 92 -10.45 -2.60 -14.96
N GLU A 93 -9.98 -3.78 -14.51
CA GLU A 93 -9.42 -4.83 -15.35
C GLU A 93 -8.31 -4.34 -16.31
N LEU A 94 -7.47 -3.41 -15.85
CA LEU A 94 -6.35 -2.89 -16.64
C LEU A 94 -5.45 -4.04 -17.12
N LYS A 95 -4.93 -3.89 -18.35
CA LYS A 95 -4.16 -4.95 -19.02
C LYS A 95 -2.65 -4.83 -18.84
N ASN A 96 -2.19 -3.73 -18.27
CA ASN A 96 -0.79 -3.51 -17.91
C ASN A 96 -0.30 -4.65 -17.00
N ASP A 97 0.95 -5.07 -17.17
CA ASP A 97 1.61 -5.87 -16.15
C ASP A 97 1.84 -5.00 -14.91
N ILE A 98 1.51 -5.52 -13.73
CA ILE A 98 1.57 -4.84 -12.44
C ILE A 98 2.54 -5.60 -11.55
N HIS A 99 3.71 -5.02 -11.33
CA HIS A 99 4.71 -5.56 -10.42
C HIS A 99 4.62 -4.84 -9.08
N LEU A 100 4.27 -5.57 -8.03
CA LEU A 100 4.11 -5.06 -6.67
C LEU A 100 5.23 -5.59 -5.76
N TYR A 101 6.07 -4.69 -5.25
CA TYR A 101 7.08 -4.99 -4.26
C TYR A 101 6.69 -4.39 -2.92
N TRP A 102 6.58 -5.22 -1.88
CA TRP A 102 6.28 -4.74 -0.53
C TRP A 102 7.35 -5.19 0.46
N GLY A 103 8.10 -4.21 0.96
CA GLY A 103 9.17 -4.37 1.94
C GLY A 103 8.70 -4.19 3.38
N GLY A 104 9.13 -5.09 4.25
CA GLY A 104 8.98 -4.98 5.72
C GLY A 104 10.25 -5.42 6.44
N ARG A 105 10.34 -5.15 7.75
CA ARG A 105 11.44 -5.69 8.56
C ARG A 105 11.39 -7.21 8.60
N ASP A 106 10.21 -7.75 8.88
CA ASP A 106 9.94 -9.18 9.00
C ASP A 106 8.59 -9.50 8.34
N GLU A 107 8.23 -10.78 8.28
CA GLU A 107 6.97 -11.22 7.65
C GLU A 107 5.72 -10.64 8.33
N CYS A 108 5.75 -10.36 9.64
CA CYS A 108 4.56 -9.89 10.36
C CYS A 108 4.18 -8.45 9.98
N GLN A 109 5.14 -7.68 9.47
CA GLN A 109 4.87 -6.34 8.94
C GLN A 109 4.13 -6.36 7.60
N LEU A 110 4.16 -7.48 6.88
CA LEU A 110 3.43 -7.67 5.62
C LEU A 110 2.00 -8.15 5.91
N TYR A 111 1.25 -7.38 6.69
CA TYR A 111 -0.04 -7.79 7.28
C TYR A 111 -1.14 -8.17 6.27
N ALA A 112 -1.06 -7.69 5.03
CA ALA A 112 -1.98 -8.02 3.95
C ALA A 112 -1.38 -8.99 2.91
N LYS A 113 -0.25 -9.64 3.23
CA LYS A 113 0.47 -10.54 2.31
C LYS A 113 -0.43 -11.60 1.70
N SER A 114 -1.23 -12.30 2.52
CA SER A 114 -2.11 -13.36 2.04
C SER A 114 -3.15 -12.85 1.05
N GLU A 115 -3.71 -11.66 1.26
CA GLU A 115 -4.66 -11.04 0.32
C GLU A 115 -3.99 -10.72 -1.02
N LEU A 116 -2.76 -10.21 -0.99
CA LEU A 116 -1.99 -9.91 -2.20
C LEU A 116 -1.61 -11.17 -2.96
N GLU A 117 -1.25 -12.24 -2.26
CA GLU A 117 -1.00 -13.56 -2.86
C GLU A 117 -2.25 -14.10 -3.54
N GLU A 118 -3.43 -13.94 -2.92
CA GLU A 118 -4.70 -14.30 -3.55
C GLU A 118 -5.03 -13.46 -4.78
N ILE A 119 -4.78 -12.15 -4.73
CA ILE A 119 -4.98 -11.25 -5.88
C ILE A 119 -4.06 -11.68 -7.03
N ALA A 120 -2.76 -11.87 -6.77
CA ALA A 120 -1.80 -12.32 -7.77
C ALA A 120 -2.13 -13.71 -8.35
N ALA A 121 -2.71 -14.61 -7.55
CA ALA A 121 -3.17 -15.90 -8.04
C ALA A 121 -4.43 -15.80 -8.94
N LYS A 122 -5.28 -14.79 -8.73
CA LYS A 122 -6.52 -14.57 -9.51
C LYS A 122 -6.28 -13.75 -10.78
N HIS A 123 -5.27 -12.89 -10.80
CA HIS A 123 -4.98 -11.95 -11.88
C HIS A 123 -3.58 -12.22 -12.47
N ASN A 124 -3.52 -12.73 -13.69
CA ASN A 124 -2.29 -13.16 -14.34
C ASN A 124 -1.29 -12.02 -14.65
N ASN A 125 -1.78 -10.78 -14.72
CA ASN A 125 -0.96 -9.59 -14.91
C ASN A 125 -0.51 -8.96 -13.57
N VAL A 126 -0.82 -9.55 -12.42
CA VAL A 126 -0.39 -9.06 -11.11
C VAL A 126 0.74 -9.95 -10.58
N HIS A 127 1.89 -9.35 -10.31
CA HIS A 127 3.08 -10.01 -9.81
C HIS A 127 3.44 -9.42 -8.45
N PHE A 128 3.12 -10.14 -7.37
CA PHE A 128 3.46 -9.72 -6.01
C PHE A 128 4.78 -10.34 -5.55
N VAL A 129 5.70 -9.50 -5.08
CA VAL A 129 7.01 -9.88 -4.55
C VAL A 129 7.15 -9.34 -3.12
N PRO A 130 6.88 -10.17 -2.09
CA PRO A 130 7.13 -9.77 -0.71
C PRO A 130 8.63 -9.76 -0.42
N VAL A 131 9.09 -8.73 0.29
CA VAL A 131 10.50 -8.55 0.67
C VAL A 131 10.61 -8.32 2.17
N VAL A 132 11.47 -9.08 2.86
CA VAL A 132 11.73 -8.88 4.30
C VAL A 132 13.22 -8.76 4.59
N GLU A 133 13.60 -7.93 5.56
CA GLU A 133 15.00 -7.83 5.99
C GLU A 133 15.42 -9.03 6.86
N GLU A 134 14.53 -9.48 7.74
CA GLU A 134 14.71 -10.58 8.69
C GLU A 134 13.80 -11.76 8.31
N ALA A 135 14.31 -12.62 7.43
CA ALA A 135 13.56 -13.78 6.93
C ALA A 135 13.52 -14.94 7.93
N PRO A 136 12.33 -15.54 8.20
CA PRO A 136 12.26 -16.83 8.89
C PRO A 136 12.86 -17.94 8.02
N SER A 137 13.14 -19.10 8.62
CA SER A 137 13.80 -20.23 7.94
C SER A 137 13.03 -20.77 6.72
N GLU A 138 11.70 -20.61 6.68
CA GLU A 138 10.82 -21.10 5.61
C GLU A 138 10.34 -19.96 4.69
N TRP A 139 11.03 -18.83 4.67
CA TRP A 139 10.67 -17.69 3.83
C TRP A 139 10.86 -17.99 2.33
N ALA A 140 9.79 -17.81 1.56
CA ALA A 140 9.78 -18.01 0.11
C ALA A 140 9.91 -16.71 -0.71
N GLY A 141 9.76 -15.54 -0.06
CA GLY A 141 9.90 -14.24 -0.71
C GLY A 141 11.36 -13.79 -0.85
N LYS A 142 11.55 -12.53 -1.25
CA LYS A 142 12.90 -11.94 -1.30
C LYS A 142 13.36 -11.52 0.09
N THR A 143 14.68 -11.53 0.30
CA THR A 143 15.30 -11.09 1.55
C THR A 143 16.18 -9.87 1.29
N GLY A 144 16.11 -8.86 2.16
CA GLY A 144 16.90 -7.63 2.08
C GLY A 144 16.03 -6.37 1.92
N ASN A 145 16.61 -5.32 1.32
CA ASN A 145 15.91 -4.07 1.08
C ASN A 145 15.03 -4.14 -0.18
N VAL A 146 13.83 -3.55 -0.13
CA VAL A 146 12.86 -3.58 -1.26
C VAL A 146 13.39 -2.97 -2.55
N LEU A 147 14.18 -1.89 -2.48
CA LEU A 147 14.76 -1.27 -3.68
C LEU A 147 15.84 -2.14 -4.31
N GLN A 148 16.64 -2.82 -3.48
CA GLN A 148 17.61 -3.80 -3.97
C GLN A 148 16.92 -5.01 -4.60
N ALA A 149 15.79 -5.44 -4.04
CA ALA A 149 14.99 -6.52 -4.60
C ALA A 149 14.46 -6.18 -6.00
N VAL A 150 14.02 -4.93 -6.21
CA VAL A 150 13.63 -4.38 -7.52
C VAL A 150 14.83 -4.32 -8.47
N GLU A 151 15.96 -3.76 -8.03
CA GLU A 151 17.18 -3.66 -8.85
C GLU A 151 17.69 -5.02 -9.32
N GLN A 152 17.51 -6.07 -8.53
CA GLN A 152 17.89 -7.43 -8.91
C GLN A 152 16.99 -8.08 -9.97
N ASP A 153 15.73 -7.64 -10.08
CA ASP A 153 14.76 -8.23 -11.01
C ASP A 153 14.68 -7.48 -12.35
N PHE A 154 15.14 -6.22 -12.39
CA PHE A 154 15.04 -5.38 -13.57
C PHE A 154 16.37 -4.73 -13.94
N ASP A 155 16.85 -4.97 -15.16
CA ASP A 155 18.02 -4.28 -15.71
C ASP A 155 17.78 -2.79 -15.96
N SER A 156 16.52 -2.40 -16.20
CA SER A 156 16.10 -1.02 -16.47
C SER A 156 14.67 -0.80 -16.05
N LEU A 157 14.40 0.37 -15.49
CA LEU A 157 13.06 0.84 -15.12
C LEU A 157 12.48 1.87 -16.12
N ALA A 158 13.19 2.15 -17.21
CA ALA A 158 12.85 3.25 -18.13
C ALA A 158 11.46 3.15 -18.78
N GLU A 159 10.95 1.94 -18.93
CA GLU A 159 9.65 1.65 -19.56
C GLU A 159 8.50 1.54 -18.56
N PHE A 160 8.76 1.60 -17.25
CA PHE A 160 7.71 1.48 -16.23
C PHE A 160 7.10 2.81 -15.86
N ASP A 161 5.81 2.82 -15.53
CA ASP A 161 5.24 3.86 -14.68
C ASP A 161 5.41 3.41 -13.23
N ILE A 162 6.09 4.24 -12.43
CA ILE A 162 6.57 3.86 -11.10
C ILE A 162 5.83 4.65 -10.04
N TYR A 163 5.33 3.93 -9.03
CA TYR A 163 4.62 4.48 -7.87
C TYR A 163 5.29 3.96 -6.60
N ILE A 164 5.78 4.86 -5.74
CA ILE A 164 6.55 4.55 -4.52
C ILE A 164 6.14 5.44 -3.35
#